data_AF-A0A525WAX0-F1
#
_entry.id   AF-A0A525WAX0-F1
#
_cell.length_a   1.000
_cell.length_b   1.000
_cell.length_c   1.000
_cell.angle_alpha   90.00
_cell.angle_beta   90.00
_cell.angle_gamma   90.00
#
_symmetry.space_group_name_H-M   'P 1'
#
loop_
_entity.id
_entity.type
_entity.pdbx_description
1 polymer ?
#
loop_
_entity_poly.entity_id
_entity_poly.type
_entity_poly.pdbx_seq_one_letter_code
_entity_poly.pdbx_strand_id
1 'polypeptide(L)'
;MPKPSSSSRLTAILVTIVGLGLVWGLVWANMPTKDQLHASGVSSRAMKTASPTPALDLSIPGVPAPDAPGSHRVVVNGAELPQREQGGGGLESASDPRSKQIAEMKCEAELQQACPDSLEGEDRRRCMEQRAKHLPSPCQSLIRQQLVRWKERSGHAVACVEDAKRFCREVQSGEGQMLQCLQDHAQDVSDRCYATLPKGALTLRN
;
A
#
# COMPACT_ATOMS: atom_id res chain seq x y z
N MET A 1 39.56 -7.21 33.55
CA MET A 1 38.31 -7.48 32.82
C MET A 1 37.82 -8.88 33.19
N PRO A 2 36.84 -9.04 34.09
CA PRO A 2 36.32 -10.36 34.43
C PRO A 2 35.51 -10.92 33.24
N LYS A 3 35.84 -12.14 32.78
CA LYS A 3 35.07 -12.85 31.74
C LYS A 3 33.72 -13.24 32.33
N PRO A 4 32.58 -12.94 31.67
CA PRO A 4 31.27 -13.35 32.17
C PRO A 4 31.20 -14.88 32.17
N SER A 5 30.91 -15.46 33.33
CA SER A 5 30.78 -16.90 33.54
C SER A 5 29.60 -17.44 32.71
N SER A 6 29.76 -18.67 32.17
CA SER A 6 28.80 -19.34 31.28
C SER A 6 27.35 -19.33 31.82
N SER A 7 27.21 -19.38 33.15
CA SER A 7 25.93 -19.32 33.87
C SER A 7 25.14 -18.03 33.62
N SER A 8 25.79 -16.87 33.55
CA SER A 8 25.13 -15.57 33.35
C SER A 8 24.57 -15.37 31.93
N ARG A 9 25.13 -16.09 30.94
CA ARG A 9 24.63 -16.06 29.57
C ARG A 9 23.39 -16.93 29.42
N LEU A 10 23.37 -18.06 30.10
CA LEU A 10 22.22 -18.97 30.10
C LEU A 10 21.00 -18.32 30.76
N THR A 11 21.19 -17.62 31.88
CA THR A 11 20.10 -16.88 32.54
C THR A 11 19.56 -15.75 31.69
N ALA A 12 20.43 -15.00 31.00
CA ALA A 12 20.01 -13.94 30.08
C ALA A 12 19.16 -14.48 28.92
N ILE A 13 19.55 -15.63 28.34
CA ILE A 13 18.80 -16.28 27.25
C ILE A 13 17.44 -16.80 27.74
N LEU A 14 17.37 -17.37 28.95
CA LEU A 14 16.11 -17.83 29.51
C LEU A 14 15.14 -16.67 29.76
N VAL A 15 15.63 -15.54 30.28
CA VAL A 15 14.79 -14.34 30.52
C VAL A 15 14.25 -13.77 29.21
N THR A 16 15.04 -13.75 28.13
CA THR A 16 14.56 -13.25 26.83
C THR A 16 13.52 -14.18 26.21
N ILE A 17 13.71 -15.50 26.27
CA ILE A 17 12.74 -16.47 25.76
C ILE A 17 11.41 -16.37 26.53
N VAL A 18 11.46 -16.27 27.86
CA VAL A 18 10.25 -16.10 28.69
C VAL A 18 9.57 -14.77 28.39
N GLY A 19 10.33 -13.68 28.26
CA GLY A 19 9.80 -12.37 27.89
C GLY A 19 9.12 -12.37 26.52
N LEU A 20 9.76 -12.95 25.51
CA LEU A 20 9.18 -13.09 24.17
C LEU A 20 7.92 -13.96 24.18
N GLY A 21 7.93 -15.07 24.91
CA GLY A 21 6.75 -15.94 25.06
C GLY A 21 5.57 -15.24 25.73
N LEU A 22 5.81 -14.44 26.77
CA LEU A 22 4.76 -13.65 27.43
C LEU A 22 4.19 -12.58 26.50
N VAL A 23 5.04 -11.85 25.78
CA VAL A 23 4.59 -10.83 24.82
C VAL A 23 3.78 -11.47 23.69
N TRP A 24 4.26 -12.57 23.10
CA TRP A 24 3.53 -13.29 22.07
C TRP A 24 2.22 -13.90 22.57
N GLY A 25 2.19 -14.39 23.81
CA GLY A 25 0.98 -14.87 24.46
C GLY A 25 -0.06 -13.77 24.67
N LEU A 26 0.36 -12.56 25.08
CA LEU A 26 -0.53 -11.40 25.20
C LEU A 26 -1.04 -10.92 23.84
N VAL A 27 -0.20 -10.95 22.80
CA VAL A 27 -0.62 -10.63 21.43
C VAL A 27 -1.67 -11.64 20.95
N TRP A 28 -1.49 -12.95 21.20
CA TRP A 28 -2.48 -13.97 20.86
C TRP A 28 -3.78 -13.84 21.67
N ALA A 29 -3.67 -13.57 22.97
CA ALA A 29 -4.83 -13.43 23.86
C ALA A 29 -5.64 -12.16 23.59
N ASN A 30 -4.99 -11.09 23.12
CA ASN A 30 -5.61 -9.83 22.75
C ASN A 30 -5.90 -9.73 21.24
N MET A 31 -5.57 -10.76 20.45
CA MET A 31 -5.95 -10.82 19.05
C MET A 31 -7.45 -11.13 18.98
N PRO A 32 -8.27 -10.28 18.35
CA PRO A 32 -9.68 -10.57 18.19
C PRO A 32 -9.83 -11.87 17.40
N THR A 33 -10.45 -12.87 18.02
CA THR A 33 -10.81 -14.14 17.39
C THR A 33 -11.64 -13.85 16.14
N LYS A 34 -11.37 -14.59 15.06
CA LYS A 34 -12.02 -14.41 13.75
C LYS A 34 -13.56 -14.45 13.82
N ASP A 35 -14.13 -15.01 14.87
CA ASP A 35 -15.57 -15.08 15.11
C ASP A 35 -16.23 -13.71 15.41
N GLN A 36 -15.48 -12.72 15.93
CA GLN A 36 -16.01 -11.37 16.21
C GLN A 36 -16.06 -10.45 14.98
N LEU A 37 -15.37 -10.81 13.89
CA LEU A 37 -15.44 -10.07 12.61
C LEU A 37 -16.65 -10.51 11.76
N HIS A 38 -17.23 -11.68 12.05
CA HIS A 38 -18.40 -12.22 11.33
C HIS A 38 -19.70 -12.16 12.14
N ALA A 39 -19.65 -11.86 13.44
CA ALA A 39 -20.82 -11.71 14.30
C ALA A 39 -21.29 -10.24 14.42
N SER A 40 -21.56 -9.60 13.29
CA SER A 40 -22.63 -8.59 13.21
C SER A 40 -23.79 -9.16 12.40
N GLY A 41 -24.10 -10.44 12.64
CA GLY A 41 -25.35 -11.07 12.26
C GLY A 41 -26.30 -11.04 13.44
N VAL A 42 -27.29 -10.15 13.39
CA VAL A 42 -28.60 -10.20 14.05
C VAL A 42 -28.66 -11.07 15.31
N SER A 43 -28.35 -10.48 16.47
CA SER A 43 -28.77 -11.03 17.76
C SER A 43 -30.27 -10.77 17.94
N SER A 44 -31.10 -11.66 17.39
CA SER A 44 -32.51 -11.73 17.76
C SER A 44 -32.63 -12.28 19.17
N ARG A 45 -32.73 -11.39 20.17
CA ARG A 45 -33.20 -11.76 21.51
C ARG A 45 -34.25 -10.76 22.01
N ALA A 46 -35.49 -11.27 21.99
CA ALA A 46 -36.55 -11.04 22.96
C ALA A 46 -36.98 -9.58 23.26
N MET A 47 -38.12 -9.24 22.67
CA MET A 47 -39.17 -8.35 23.14
C MET A 47 -39.14 -8.12 24.67
N LYS A 48 -38.83 -6.89 25.10
CA LYS A 48 -39.26 -6.30 26.38
C LYS A 48 -39.36 -4.78 26.22
N THR A 49 -40.61 -4.33 26.13
CA THR A 49 -41.20 -3.10 26.67
C THR A 49 -40.48 -1.75 26.46
N ALA A 50 -41.19 -0.85 25.77
CA ALA A 50 -40.85 0.55 25.49
C ALA A 50 -40.74 1.47 26.74
N SER A 51 -39.86 2.49 26.69
CA SER A 51 -40.19 3.95 26.63
C SER A 51 -38.89 4.82 26.68
N PRO A 52 -38.91 6.15 26.45
CA PRO A 52 -38.39 6.77 25.23
C PRO A 52 -37.13 7.62 25.46
N THR A 53 -36.21 7.62 24.50
CA THR A 53 -35.22 8.70 24.35
C THR A 53 -35.75 9.73 23.35
N PRO A 54 -35.55 11.04 23.59
CA PRO A 54 -36.06 12.08 22.70
C PRO A 54 -35.36 11.96 21.34
N ALA A 55 -36.11 11.60 20.30
CA ALA A 55 -35.64 11.67 18.93
C ALA A 55 -35.43 13.16 18.60
N LEU A 56 -34.19 13.52 18.24
CA LEU A 56 -33.92 14.81 17.65
C LEU A 56 -34.53 14.79 16.24
N ASP A 57 -35.71 15.38 16.09
CA ASP A 57 -36.43 15.46 14.83
C ASP A 57 -35.75 16.47 13.90
N LEU A 58 -34.82 15.99 13.08
CA LEU A 58 -34.22 16.75 11.97
C LEU A 58 -35.05 16.56 10.69
N SER A 59 -36.37 16.68 10.80
CA SER A 59 -37.25 16.72 9.65
C SER A 59 -37.12 18.08 8.95
N ILE A 60 -36.35 18.10 7.86
CA ILE A 60 -36.33 19.22 6.91
C ILE A 60 -37.67 19.16 6.13
N PRO A 61 -38.50 20.21 6.16
CA PRO A 61 -39.75 20.23 5.42
C PRO A 61 -39.49 20.12 3.91
N GLY A 62 -40.09 19.12 3.26
CA GLY A 62 -40.08 18.96 1.81
C GLY A 62 -39.26 17.79 1.26
N VAL A 63 -38.63 16.96 2.10
CA VAL A 63 -37.95 15.74 1.68
C VAL A 63 -38.77 14.52 2.11
N PRO A 64 -39.35 13.71 1.20
CA PRO A 64 -40.02 12.48 1.59
C PRO A 64 -38.98 11.50 2.18
N ALA A 65 -39.25 10.99 3.37
CA ALA A 65 -38.41 10.00 4.04
C ALA A 65 -38.35 8.69 3.22
N PRO A 66 -37.16 8.09 3.01
CA PRO A 66 -37.08 6.75 2.48
C PRO A 66 -37.36 5.81 3.66
N ASP A 67 -38.57 5.28 3.75
CA ASP A 67 -38.94 4.02 4.42
C ASP A 67 -40.44 4.04 4.76
N ALA A 68 -41.27 4.08 3.71
CA ALA A 68 -42.63 3.57 3.78
C ALA A 68 -42.64 2.19 3.09
N PRO A 69 -43.22 1.13 3.69
CA PRO A 69 -43.32 -0.16 3.04
C PRO A 69 -44.23 -0.04 1.81
N GLY A 70 -43.61 -0.07 0.62
CA GLY A 70 -44.32 -0.03 -0.67
C GLY A 70 -43.69 0.83 -1.77
N SER A 71 -42.66 1.62 -1.51
CA SER A 71 -42.16 2.59 -2.49
C SER A 71 -40.91 2.15 -3.26
N HIS A 72 -41.00 1.09 -4.07
CA HIS A 72 -40.14 0.92 -5.25
C HIS A 72 -40.92 0.21 -6.35
N ARG A 73 -41.86 0.93 -6.99
CA ARG A 73 -42.41 0.54 -8.28
C ARG A 73 -42.30 1.74 -9.20
N VAL A 74 -41.31 1.72 -10.09
CA VAL A 74 -41.23 2.69 -11.19
C VAL A 74 -42.01 2.10 -12.36
N VAL A 75 -43.16 2.68 -12.66
CA VAL A 75 -44.00 2.32 -13.81
C VAL A 75 -43.69 3.27 -14.95
N VAL A 76 -43.22 2.74 -16.08
CA VAL A 76 -43.06 3.51 -17.32
C VAL A 76 -43.88 2.83 -18.40
N ASN A 77 -44.80 3.57 -19.04
CA ASN A 77 -45.72 3.07 -20.07
C ASN A 77 -46.54 1.83 -19.66
N GLY A 78 -47.02 1.79 -18.41
CA GLY A 78 -48.01 0.80 -17.97
C GLY A 78 -47.50 -0.64 -17.79
N ALA A 79 -46.19 -0.87 -17.86
CA ALA A 79 -45.59 -2.18 -17.57
C ALA A 79 -44.68 -2.12 -16.33
N GLU A 80 -44.85 -3.09 -15.43
CA GLU A 80 -44.06 -3.24 -14.21
C GLU A 80 -42.80 -4.07 -14.50
N LEU A 81 -41.61 -3.50 -14.25
CA LEU A 81 -40.34 -4.22 -14.42
C LEU A 81 -40.05 -5.07 -13.16
N PRO A 82 -39.63 -6.34 -13.31
CA PRO A 82 -39.25 -7.16 -12.17
C PRO A 82 -37.95 -6.64 -11.55
N GLN A 83 -38.03 -6.28 -10.28
CA GLN A 83 -36.91 -5.90 -9.43
C GLN A 83 -35.98 -7.12 -9.29
N ARG A 84 -34.77 -7.05 -9.86
CA ARG A 84 -33.76 -8.11 -9.70
C ARG A 84 -33.42 -8.26 -8.22
N GLU A 85 -33.55 -9.49 -7.73
CA GLU A 85 -33.02 -9.92 -6.45
C GLU A 85 -31.52 -9.59 -6.33
N GLN A 86 -31.16 -9.06 -5.16
CA GLN A 86 -29.80 -8.76 -4.76
C GLN A 86 -29.02 -10.06 -4.52
N GLY A 87 -28.50 -10.64 -5.60
CA GLY A 87 -27.28 -11.45 -5.58
C GLY A 87 -26.11 -10.54 -5.92
N GLY A 88 -25.44 -10.00 -4.90
CA GLY A 88 -24.41 -8.96 -5.04
C GLY A 88 -23.11 -9.46 -5.65
N GLY A 89 -23.08 -9.55 -6.97
CA GLY A 89 -21.88 -9.43 -7.79
C GLY A 89 -22.10 -8.28 -8.78
N GLY A 90 -21.41 -7.15 -8.59
CA GLY A 90 -21.47 -6.05 -9.55
C GLY A 90 -20.85 -4.74 -9.05
N LEU A 91 -19.59 -4.53 -9.44
CA LEU A 91 -19.08 -3.26 -9.98
C LEU A 91 -19.58 -1.96 -9.30
N GLU A 92 -19.10 -1.68 -8.09
CA GLU A 92 -19.15 -0.33 -7.54
C GLU A 92 -18.12 0.55 -8.28
N SER A 93 -18.62 1.35 -9.23
CA SER A 93 -17.90 2.48 -9.81
C SER A 93 -18.17 3.73 -8.99
N ALA A 94 -17.44 3.84 -7.89
CA ALA A 94 -16.82 5.04 -7.37
C ALA A 94 -15.77 4.47 -6.42
N SER A 95 -14.48 4.61 -6.74
CA SER A 95 -13.40 3.91 -6.05
C SER A 95 -13.47 4.15 -4.56
N ASP A 96 -14.09 3.23 -3.83
CA ASP A 96 -14.10 3.23 -2.40
C ASP A 96 -12.62 3.22 -1.95
N PRO A 97 -12.23 4.15 -1.05
CA PRO A 97 -10.82 4.33 -0.70
C PRO A 97 -10.20 3.06 -0.12
N ARG A 98 -11.01 2.22 0.54
CA ARG A 98 -10.59 0.93 1.09
C ARG A 98 -10.32 -0.07 -0.03
N SER A 99 -11.12 -0.07 -1.10
CA SER A 99 -10.95 -0.90 -2.28
C SER A 99 -9.66 -0.60 -3.03
N LYS A 100 -9.33 0.69 -3.18
CA LYS A 100 -8.04 1.14 -3.74
C LYS A 100 -6.88 0.67 -2.87
N GLN A 101 -6.98 0.87 -1.56
CA GLN A 101 -5.95 0.46 -0.61
C GLN A 101 -5.71 -1.06 -0.66
N ILE A 102 -6.76 -1.87 -0.70
CA ILE A 102 -6.64 -3.33 -0.80
C ILE A 102 -5.94 -3.73 -2.11
N ALA A 103 -6.28 -3.07 -3.23
CA ALA A 103 -5.62 -3.32 -4.51
C ALA A 103 -4.13 -2.93 -4.50
N GLU A 104 -3.77 -1.83 -3.82
CA GLU A 104 -2.38 -1.40 -3.63
C GLU A 104 -1.60 -2.42 -2.78
N MET A 105 -2.13 -2.82 -1.63
CA MET A 105 -1.50 -3.81 -0.76
C MET A 105 -1.31 -5.16 -1.45
N LYS A 106 -2.31 -5.61 -2.22
CA LYS A 106 -2.21 -6.87 -2.99
C LYS A 106 -1.17 -6.76 -4.11
N CYS A 107 -1.15 -5.62 -4.80
CA CYS A 107 -0.18 -5.36 -5.86
C CYS A 107 1.25 -5.37 -5.31
N GLU A 108 1.50 -4.70 -4.19
CA GLU A 108 2.82 -4.68 -3.55
C GLU A 108 3.28 -6.08 -3.18
N ALA A 109 2.43 -6.88 -2.53
CA ALA A 109 2.76 -8.25 -2.15
C ALA A 109 3.06 -9.16 -3.36
N GLU A 110 2.27 -9.07 -4.43
CA GLU A 110 2.52 -9.83 -5.68
C GLU A 110 3.78 -9.37 -6.40
N LEU A 111 4.05 -8.06 -6.38
CA LEU A 111 5.20 -7.47 -7.05
C LEU A 111 6.50 -7.79 -6.30
N GLN A 112 6.49 -7.78 -4.97
CA GLN A 112 7.68 -8.09 -4.16
C GLN A 112 8.08 -9.57 -4.27
N GLN A 113 7.10 -10.46 -4.39
CA GLN A 113 7.34 -11.88 -4.68
C GLN A 113 7.90 -12.11 -6.09
N ALA A 114 7.49 -11.28 -7.06
CA ALA A 114 7.95 -11.40 -8.44
C ALA A 114 9.29 -10.68 -8.71
N CYS A 115 9.50 -9.54 -8.07
CA CYS A 115 10.63 -8.64 -8.22
C CYS A 115 11.18 -8.31 -6.81
N PRO A 116 12.10 -9.13 -6.29
CA PRO A 116 12.60 -8.96 -4.93
C PRO A 116 13.38 -7.65 -4.78
N ASP A 117 13.41 -7.13 -3.55
CA ASP A 117 14.16 -5.90 -3.21
C ASP A 117 15.67 -6.02 -3.41
N SER A 118 16.19 -7.24 -3.54
CA SER A 118 17.59 -7.50 -3.90
C SER A 118 17.92 -7.08 -5.33
N LEU A 119 16.91 -6.93 -6.20
CA LEU A 119 17.11 -6.30 -7.50
C LEU A 119 17.14 -4.80 -7.28
N GLU A 120 18.17 -4.13 -7.78
CA GLU A 120 18.31 -2.69 -7.68
C GLU A 120 18.25 -2.02 -9.05
N GLY A 121 17.98 -0.71 -9.03
CA GLY A 121 18.06 0.14 -10.21
C GLY A 121 17.34 -0.41 -11.45
N GLU A 122 18.11 -0.66 -12.50
CA GLU A 122 17.61 -1.07 -13.81
C GLU A 122 17.09 -2.51 -13.85
N ASP A 123 17.67 -3.43 -13.08
CA ASP A 123 17.24 -4.83 -13.06
C ASP A 123 15.85 -4.96 -12.42
N ARG A 124 15.62 -4.22 -11.33
CA ARG A 124 14.29 -4.15 -10.70
C ARG A 124 13.25 -3.54 -11.64
N ARG A 125 13.61 -2.47 -12.35
CA ARG A 125 12.75 -1.81 -13.34
C ARG A 125 12.37 -2.77 -14.46
N ARG A 126 13.35 -3.48 -15.03
CA ARG A 126 13.13 -4.45 -16.10
C ARG A 126 12.20 -5.57 -15.64
N CYS A 127 12.37 -6.04 -14.41
CA CYS A 127 11.46 -7.01 -13.80
C CYS A 127 10.03 -6.45 -13.73
N MET A 128 9.85 -5.23 -13.20
CA MET A 128 8.54 -4.58 -13.09
C MET A 128 7.86 -4.44 -14.46
N GLU A 129 8.57 -4.03 -15.51
CA GLU A 129 8.03 -3.89 -16.86
C GLU A 129 7.55 -5.21 -17.46
N GLN A 130 8.32 -6.27 -17.28
CA GLN A 130 7.94 -7.60 -17.76
C GLN A 130 6.71 -8.12 -16.99
N ARG A 131 6.73 -7.98 -15.66
CA ARG A 131 5.66 -8.49 -14.80
C ARG A 131 4.37 -7.69 -14.89
N ALA A 132 4.44 -6.39 -15.19
CA ALA A 132 3.27 -5.50 -15.29
C ALA A 132 2.17 -6.07 -16.20
N LYS A 133 2.53 -6.76 -17.29
CA LYS A 133 1.56 -7.33 -18.24
C LYS A 133 0.79 -8.53 -17.69
N HIS A 134 1.35 -9.22 -16.69
CA HIS A 134 0.80 -10.42 -16.09
C HIS A 134 0.03 -10.16 -14.79
N LEU A 135 -0.04 -8.90 -14.36
CA LEU A 135 -0.69 -8.46 -13.12
C LEU A 135 -2.09 -7.89 -13.40
N PRO A 136 -2.99 -7.84 -12.41
CA PRO A 136 -4.34 -7.30 -12.58
C PRO A 136 -4.31 -5.80 -12.94
N SER A 137 -5.29 -5.34 -13.74
CA SER A 137 -5.40 -3.95 -14.24
C SER A 137 -5.08 -2.83 -13.21
N PRO A 138 -5.62 -2.84 -11.97
CA PRO A 138 -5.27 -1.84 -10.98
C PRO A 138 -3.78 -1.82 -10.64
N CYS A 139 -3.15 -3.00 -10.53
CA CYS A 139 -1.71 -3.13 -10.28
C CYS A 139 -0.86 -2.68 -11.48
N GLN A 140 -1.32 -2.92 -12.72
CA GLN A 140 -0.61 -2.43 -13.91
C GLN A 140 -0.52 -0.90 -13.90
N SER A 141 -1.58 -0.21 -13.49
CA SER A 141 -1.63 1.25 -13.43
C SER A 141 -0.63 1.81 -12.39
N LEU A 142 -0.53 1.16 -11.22
CA LEU A 142 0.44 1.48 -10.18
C LEU A 142 1.87 1.28 -10.67
N ILE A 143 2.16 0.16 -11.32
CA ILE A 143 3.50 -0.12 -11.86
C ILE A 143 3.88 0.89 -12.94
N ARG A 144 2.96 1.24 -13.85
CA ARG A 144 3.21 2.27 -14.86
C ARG A 144 3.55 3.61 -14.23
N GLN A 145 2.82 4.03 -13.19
CA GLN A 145 3.13 5.26 -12.45
C GLN A 145 4.50 5.19 -11.76
N GLN A 146 4.84 4.05 -11.14
CA GLN A 146 6.15 3.83 -10.54
C GLN A 146 7.28 3.94 -11.59
N LEU A 147 7.11 3.33 -12.75
CA LEU A 147 8.10 3.36 -13.84
C LEU A 147 8.31 4.77 -14.41
N VAL A 148 7.24 5.57 -14.54
CA VAL A 148 7.37 6.98 -14.96
C VAL A 148 8.18 7.77 -13.94
N ARG A 149 7.84 7.67 -12.65
CA ARG A 149 8.59 8.34 -11.57
C ARG A 149 10.05 7.90 -11.53
N TRP A 150 10.30 6.61 -11.76
CA TRP A 150 11.66 6.08 -11.85
C TRP A 150 12.41 6.71 -13.03
N LYS A 151 11.80 6.74 -14.22
CA LYS A 151 12.40 7.32 -15.44
C LYS A 151 12.73 8.80 -15.27
N GLU A 152 11.88 9.56 -14.60
CA GLU A 152 12.15 10.98 -14.32
C GLU A 152 13.35 11.14 -13.38
N ARG A 153 13.43 10.33 -12.33
CA ARG A 153 14.55 10.36 -11.38
C ARG A 153 15.86 9.83 -11.98
N SER A 154 15.78 8.89 -12.90
CA SER A 154 16.92 8.18 -13.51
C SER A 154 17.28 8.68 -14.90
N GLY A 155 16.54 9.63 -15.48
CA GLY A 155 16.80 10.14 -16.83
C GLY A 155 18.22 10.69 -16.98
N HIS A 156 18.77 11.16 -15.87
CA HIS A 156 20.14 11.59 -15.66
C HIS A 156 21.16 10.48 -15.97
N ALA A 157 20.89 9.24 -15.54
CA ALA A 157 21.78 8.10 -15.75
C ALA A 157 21.98 7.76 -17.24
N VAL A 158 20.96 7.98 -18.07
CA VAL A 158 21.02 7.70 -19.52
C VAL A 158 21.82 8.77 -20.26
N ALA A 159 21.67 10.04 -19.87
CA ALA A 159 22.45 11.14 -20.46
C ALA A 159 23.92 11.09 -20.03
N CYS A 160 24.19 10.63 -18.82
CA CYS A 160 25.50 10.60 -18.20
C CYS A 160 26.24 9.27 -18.37
N VAL A 161 25.81 8.33 -19.23
CA VAL A 161 26.47 7.00 -19.34
C VAL A 161 27.96 7.10 -19.67
N GLU A 162 28.33 7.95 -20.63
CA GLU A 162 29.72 8.11 -21.04
C GLU A 162 30.54 8.89 -20.01
N ASP A 163 29.94 9.91 -19.39
CA ASP A 163 30.56 10.69 -18.32
C ASP A 163 30.76 9.84 -17.05
N ALA A 164 29.79 9.00 -16.68
CA ALA A 164 29.90 8.05 -15.58
C ALA A 164 31.01 7.02 -15.84
N LYS A 165 31.16 6.55 -17.08
CA LYS A 165 32.31 5.72 -17.48
C LYS A 165 33.63 6.49 -17.48
N ARG A 166 33.65 7.82 -17.55
CA ARG A 166 34.90 8.58 -17.56
C ARG A 166 35.35 8.95 -16.15
N PHE A 167 34.42 9.43 -15.33
CA PHE A 167 34.68 10.01 -14.02
C PHE A 167 34.32 9.07 -12.86
N CYS A 168 33.35 8.18 -13.03
CA CYS A 168 32.76 7.39 -11.94
C CYS A 168 32.95 5.87 -12.12
N ARG A 169 34.03 5.42 -12.77
CA ARG A 169 34.26 3.98 -13.05
C ARG A 169 34.29 3.09 -11.81
N GLU A 170 34.80 3.63 -10.70
CA GLU A 170 35.02 2.88 -9.45
C GLU A 170 33.80 2.93 -8.52
N VAL A 171 32.74 3.65 -8.90
CA VAL A 171 31.55 3.80 -8.08
C VAL A 171 30.64 2.58 -8.26
N GLN A 172 30.29 1.93 -7.15
CA GLN A 172 29.36 0.82 -7.17
C GLN A 172 27.96 1.29 -7.56
N SER A 173 27.32 0.50 -8.41
CA SER A 173 25.92 0.68 -8.78
C SER A 173 25.05 0.44 -7.54
N GLY A 174 24.54 1.50 -6.92
CA GLY A 174 23.68 1.40 -5.74
C GLY A 174 23.44 2.74 -5.08
N GLU A 175 22.27 2.88 -4.43
CA GLU A 175 21.92 3.96 -3.48
C GLU A 175 22.17 5.43 -3.92
N GLY A 176 22.25 5.70 -5.23
CA GLY A 176 22.52 7.05 -5.73
C GLY A 176 23.98 7.51 -5.64
N GLN A 177 24.93 6.61 -5.31
CA GLN A 177 26.36 6.93 -5.28
C GLN A 177 26.87 7.41 -6.64
N MET A 178 26.38 6.81 -7.74
CA MET A 178 26.73 7.24 -9.09
C MET A 178 26.25 8.66 -9.39
N LEU A 179 25.07 9.03 -8.89
CA LEU A 179 24.54 10.37 -9.03
C LEU A 179 25.33 11.39 -8.20
N GLN A 180 25.87 10.97 -7.05
CA GLN A 180 26.74 11.81 -6.22
C GLN A 180 28.06 12.09 -6.92
N CYS A 181 28.73 11.06 -7.44
CA CYS A 181 29.96 11.22 -8.21
C CYS A 181 29.76 12.12 -9.45
N LEU A 182 28.65 11.96 -10.19
CA LEU A 182 28.34 12.83 -11.32
C LEU A 182 28.09 14.29 -10.90
N GLN A 183 27.55 14.53 -9.69
CA GLN A 183 27.40 15.88 -9.14
C GLN A 183 28.74 16.49 -8.72
N ASP A 184 29.63 15.69 -8.13
CA ASP A 184 30.98 16.15 -7.77
C ASP A 184 31.78 16.55 -9.02
N HIS A 185 31.55 15.83 -10.12
CA HIS A 185 32.11 16.12 -11.44
C HIS A 185 31.18 16.96 -12.34
N ALA A 186 30.18 17.66 -11.80
CA ALA A 186 29.20 18.37 -12.62
C ALA A 186 29.82 19.42 -13.55
N GLN A 187 31.00 19.95 -13.25
CA GLN A 187 31.73 20.90 -14.10
C GLN A 187 32.55 20.22 -15.21
N ASP A 188 32.81 18.92 -15.09
CA ASP A 188 33.65 18.14 -16.01
C ASP A 188 32.84 17.23 -16.95
N VAL A 189 31.56 16.99 -16.64
CA VAL A 189 30.65 16.19 -17.47
C VAL A 189 30.16 16.96 -18.70
N SER A 190 29.66 16.24 -19.70
CA SER A 190 29.05 16.85 -20.89
C SER A 190 27.86 17.76 -20.56
N ASP A 191 27.61 18.77 -21.40
CA ASP A 191 26.45 19.67 -21.26
C ASP A 191 25.12 18.92 -21.17
N ARG A 192 25.03 17.81 -21.92
CA ARG A 192 23.87 16.92 -21.92
C ARG A 192 23.67 16.27 -20.56
N CYS A 193 24.74 15.75 -19.96
CA CYS A 193 24.70 15.19 -18.61
C CYS A 193 24.39 16.27 -17.58
N TYR A 194 25.07 17.42 -17.64
CA TYR A 194 24.89 18.54 -16.71
C TYR A 194 23.46 19.08 -16.69
N ALA A 195 22.82 19.24 -17.85
CA ALA A 195 21.43 19.68 -17.96
C ALA A 195 20.45 18.72 -17.28
N THR A 196 20.85 17.45 -17.19
CA THR A 196 20.14 16.37 -16.54
C THR A 196 20.74 16.07 -15.17
N LEU A 197 21.36 16.99 -14.44
CA LEU A 197 21.70 16.74 -13.03
C LEU A 197 20.70 17.48 -12.14
N PRO A 198 20.24 16.87 -11.03
CA PRO A 198 19.36 17.54 -10.10
C PRO A 198 20.15 18.69 -9.46
N LYS A 199 19.63 19.92 -9.56
CA LYS A 199 20.30 21.13 -9.07
C LYS A 199 20.20 21.34 -7.55
N GLY A 200 20.13 20.27 -6.78
CA GLY A 200 20.05 20.31 -5.32
C GLY A 200 20.78 19.11 -4.74
N ALA A 201 21.72 19.37 -3.84
CA ALA A 201 22.46 18.33 -3.15
C ALA A 201 21.48 17.38 -2.45
N LEU A 202 21.45 16.13 -2.87
CA LEU A 202 20.80 15.05 -2.13
C LEU A 202 21.65 14.77 -0.88
N THR A 203 21.53 15.63 0.13
CA THR A 203 22.01 15.32 1.47
C THR A 203 21.04 14.30 2.05
N LEU A 204 21.30 13.01 1.80
CA LEU A 204 20.72 11.94 2.59
C LEU A 204 21.22 12.13 4.03
N ARG A 205 20.37 12.76 4.84
CA ARG A 205 20.58 12.99 6.25
C ARG A 205 20.47 11.63 6.96
N ASN A 206 21.63 11.10 7.34
CA ASN A 206 21.80 9.94 8.22
C ASN A 206 21.04 10.13 9.54
#